data_AF-A0A0B6S0L8-F1
#
_entry.id   AF-A0A0B6S0L8-F1
#
_cell.length_a   1.000
_cell.length_b   1.000
_cell.length_c   1.000
_cell.angle_alpha   90.00
_cell.angle_beta   90.00
_cell.angle_gamma   90.00
#
_symmetry.space_group_name_H-M   'P 1'
#
loop_
_entity.id
_entity.type
_entity.pdbx_description
1 polymer ?
#
loop_
_entity_poly.entity_id
_entity_poly.type
_entity_poly.pdbx_seq_one_letter_code
_entity_poly.pdbx_strand_id
1 'polypeptide(L)'
;MFTMIPELSFGRRTALWWSCFWRTFLATLPVWLAAVALVALAWSAGRHGAPNFVSDAAASMYGMIFYGGMLVVLVSVLCVPIVGYMTRRGFAAHRLTVPASFSFRQAVMLGLTTWGWTIVVSLVTNLLSTALKFAAAQGTDVASAGLMLLLQVLVLVIDLIGTLYVVVPRQAWRLRHQAGAARG
;
A
#
# COMPACT_ATOMS: atom_id res chain seq x y z
N MET A 1 8.98 6.78 -19.58
CA MET A 1 9.12 6.60 -18.12
C MET A 1 8.05 5.67 -17.52
N PHE A 2 6.84 5.59 -18.11
CA PHE A 2 5.76 4.66 -17.72
C PHE A 2 5.72 3.35 -18.51
N THR A 3 6.65 3.18 -19.46
CA THR A 3 6.81 1.98 -20.27
C THR A 3 7.60 0.94 -19.49
N MET A 4 6.95 -0.21 -19.24
CA MET A 4 7.63 -1.38 -18.70
C MET A 4 8.40 -2.05 -19.85
N ILE A 5 9.67 -2.40 -19.64
CA ILE A 5 10.37 -3.30 -20.55
C ILE A 5 10.52 -4.64 -19.79
N PRO A 6 10.43 -5.82 -20.44
CA PRO A 6 9.71 -5.98 -21.71
C PRO A 6 8.28 -5.43 -21.59
N GLU A 7 7.70 -5.03 -22.72
CA GLU A 7 6.32 -4.57 -22.72
C GLU A 7 5.40 -5.73 -22.33
N LEU A 8 4.60 -5.50 -21.29
CA LEU A 8 3.60 -6.45 -20.82
C LEU A 8 2.22 -6.00 -21.26
N SER A 9 1.44 -6.93 -21.82
CA SER A 9 0.00 -6.77 -22.03
C SER A 9 -0.71 -6.51 -20.71
N PHE A 10 -1.91 -5.89 -20.77
CA PHE A 10 -2.71 -5.59 -19.59
C PHE A 10 -2.89 -6.82 -18.68
N GLY A 11 -3.30 -7.96 -19.24
CA GLY A 11 -3.46 -9.20 -18.47
C GLY A 11 -2.19 -9.66 -17.75
N ARG A 12 -1.01 -9.54 -18.39
CA ARG A 12 0.27 -9.88 -17.74
C ARG A 12 0.65 -8.89 -16.65
N ARG A 13 0.35 -7.59 -16.82
CA ARG A 13 0.55 -6.58 -15.76
C ARG A 13 -0.35 -6.85 -14.57
N THR A 14 -1.63 -7.15 -14.80
CA THR A 14 -2.58 -7.48 -13.75
C THR A 14 -2.17 -8.74 -13.00
N ALA A 15 -1.74 -9.80 -13.71
CA ALA A 15 -1.24 -11.01 -13.08
C ALA A 15 0.01 -10.75 -12.23
N LEU A 16 0.96 -9.94 -12.72
CA LEU A 16 2.15 -9.54 -11.97
C LEU A 16 1.80 -8.75 -10.72
N TRP A 17 0.94 -7.74 -10.85
CA TRP A 17 0.46 -6.93 -9.73
C TRP A 17 -0.22 -7.80 -8.69
N TRP A 18 -1.13 -8.68 -9.11
CA TRP A 18 -1.85 -9.61 -8.24
C TRP A 18 -0.90 -10.52 -7.46
N SER A 19 0.10 -11.08 -8.15
CA SER A 19 1.15 -11.89 -7.52
C SER A 19 1.97 -11.10 -6.51
N CYS A 20 2.37 -9.87 -6.84
CA CYS A 20 3.11 -9.00 -5.90
C CYS A 20 2.25 -8.59 -4.70
N PHE A 21 0.97 -8.26 -4.93
CA PHE A 21 0.01 -7.88 -3.92
C PHE A 21 -0.15 -8.99 -2.89
N TRP A 22 -0.51 -10.22 -3.30
CA TRP A 22 -0.72 -11.32 -2.35
C TRP A 22 0.53 -11.71 -1.58
N ARG A 23 1.69 -11.74 -2.24
CA ARG A 23 2.96 -12.04 -1.55
C ARG A 23 3.28 -11.00 -0.49
N THR A 24 3.06 -9.72 -0.80
CA THR A 24 3.30 -8.62 0.12
C THR A 24 2.29 -8.62 1.26
N PHE A 25 1.01 -8.78 0.94
CA PHE A 25 -0.09 -8.85 1.91
C PHE A 25 0.15 -9.98 2.91
N LEU A 26 0.32 -11.22 2.43
CA LEU A 26 0.52 -12.38 3.31
C LEU A 26 1.81 -12.27 4.15
N ALA A 27 2.88 -11.69 3.61
CA ALA A 27 4.13 -11.53 4.35
C ALA A 27 4.09 -10.41 5.41
N THR A 28 3.27 -9.38 5.21
CA THR A 28 3.11 -8.27 6.16
C THR A 28 1.98 -8.49 7.14
N LEU A 29 1.01 -9.36 6.81
CA LEU A 29 -0.14 -9.70 7.64
C LEU A 29 0.23 -10.06 9.09
N PRO A 30 1.26 -10.88 9.40
CA PRO A 30 1.62 -11.18 10.78
C PRO A 30 2.04 -9.94 11.58
N VAL A 31 2.72 -8.98 10.94
CA VAL A 31 3.15 -7.72 11.59
C VAL A 31 1.94 -6.88 11.94
N TRP A 32 0.98 -6.78 11.01
CA TRP A 32 -0.29 -6.08 11.24
C TRP A 32 -1.12 -6.75 12.34
N LEU A 33 -1.25 -8.08 12.32
CA LEU A 33 -1.98 -8.82 13.35
C LEU A 33 -1.35 -8.65 14.74
N ALA A 34 -0.02 -8.68 14.83
CA ALA A 34 0.69 -8.43 16.08
C ALA A 34 0.43 -7.00 16.59
N ALA A 35 0.49 -5.99 15.72
CA ALA A 35 0.19 -4.61 16.09
C ALA A 35 -1.25 -4.44 16.58
N VAL A 36 -2.23 -5.01 15.87
CA VAL A 36 -3.65 -4.99 16.27
C VAL A 36 -3.85 -5.71 17.59
N ALA A 37 -3.23 -6.88 17.78
CA ALA A 37 -3.31 -7.63 19.03
C ALA A 37 -2.76 -6.83 20.21
N LEU A 38 -1.61 -6.17 20.05
CA LEU A 38 -1.03 -5.31 21.08
C LEU A 38 -1.96 -4.14 21.46
N VAL A 39 -2.55 -3.48 20.46
CA VAL A 39 -3.52 -2.40 20.71
C VAL A 39 -4.76 -2.93 21.43
N ALA A 40 -5.31 -4.05 20.99
CA ALA A 40 -6.50 -4.65 21.59
C ALA A 40 -6.25 -5.08 23.05
N LEU A 41 -5.08 -5.68 23.33
CA LEU A 41 -4.67 -6.05 24.68
C LEU A 41 -4.48 -4.82 25.58
N ALA A 42 -3.80 -3.78 25.10
CA ALA A 42 -3.59 -2.54 25.85
C ALA A 42 -4.92 -1.83 26.13
N TRP A 43 -5.82 -1.77 25.15
CA TRP A 43 -7.16 -1.23 25.33
C TRP A 43 -7.94 -2.03 26.38
N SER A 44 -7.91 -3.37 26.30
CA SER A 44 -8.60 -4.24 27.25
C SER A 44 -8.08 -4.03 28.66
N ALA A 45 -6.76 -3.97 28.85
CA ALA A 45 -6.14 -3.70 30.15
C ALA A 45 -6.59 -2.34 30.72
N GLY A 46 -6.69 -1.31 29.88
CA GLY A 46 -7.21 0.01 30.24
C GLY A 46 -8.64 -0.03 30.78
N ARG A 47 -9.52 -0.83 30.14
CA ARG A 47 -10.91 -1.01 30.61
C ARG A 47 -11.01 -1.78 31.94
N HIS A 48 -10.05 -2.63 32.25
CA HIS A 48 -10.02 -3.40 33.50
C HIS A 48 -9.28 -2.67 34.64
N GLY A 49 -9.08 -1.35 34.52
CA GLY A 49 -8.56 -0.51 35.59
C GLY A 49 -7.03 -0.37 35.61
N ALA A 50 -6.32 -0.78 34.55
CA ALA A 50 -4.90 -0.50 34.36
C ALA A 50 -4.72 0.66 33.37
N PRO A 51 -4.83 1.93 33.81
CA PRO A 51 -4.76 3.09 32.93
C PRO A 51 -3.44 3.09 32.15
N ASN A 52 -3.53 3.32 30.85
CA ASN A 52 -2.39 3.34 29.96
C ASN A 52 -2.59 4.34 28.81
N PHE A 53 -1.50 4.67 28.13
CA PHE A 53 -1.52 5.67 27.06
C PHE A 53 -2.48 5.29 25.90
N VAL A 54 -2.75 4.01 25.66
CA VAL A 54 -3.65 3.55 24.60
C VAL A 54 -5.11 3.84 24.97
N SER A 55 -5.51 3.59 26.22
CA SER A 55 -6.86 3.94 26.70
C SER A 55 -7.09 5.45 26.71
N ASP A 56 -6.06 6.23 27.06
CA ASP A 56 -6.15 7.70 27.07
C ASP A 56 -6.22 8.27 25.65
N ALA A 57 -5.41 7.73 24.74
CA ALA A 57 -5.45 8.07 23.31
C ALA A 57 -6.81 7.73 22.69
N ALA A 58 -7.39 6.60 23.06
CA ALA A 58 -8.69 6.14 22.59
C ALA A 58 -9.87 7.02 23.05
N ALA A 59 -9.72 7.69 24.20
CA ALA A 59 -10.76 8.56 24.76
C ALA A 59 -10.93 9.88 23.99
N SER A 60 -9.98 10.23 23.11
CA SER A 60 -10.00 11.47 22.33
C SER A 60 -9.85 11.18 20.84
N MET A 61 -10.65 11.84 20.00
CA MET A 61 -10.53 11.75 18.54
C MET A 61 -9.12 12.16 18.07
N TYR A 62 -8.55 13.23 18.66
CA TYR A 62 -7.19 13.68 18.33
C TYR A 62 -6.13 12.67 18.77
N GLY A 63 -6.30 12.06 19.95
CA GLY A 63 -5.43 10.99 20.41
C GLY A 63 -5.46 9.79 19.47
N MET A 64 -6.66 9.35 19.08
CA MET A 64 -6.85 8.24 18.15
C MET A 64 -6.19 8.51 16.79
N ILE A 65 -6.39 9.70 16.23
CA ILE A 65 -5.77 10.08 14.95
C ILE A 65 -4.24 10.12 15.07
N PHE A 66 -3.71 10.79 16.09
CA PHE A 66 -2.26 10.97 16.24
C PHE A 66 -1.54 9.67 16.55
N TYR A 67 -1.95 8.97 17.63
CA TYR A 67 -1.30 7.73 18.05
C TYR A 67 -1.60 6.57 17.10
N GLY A 68 -2.83 6.48 16.59
CA GLY A 68 -3.19 5.50 15.57
C GLY A 68 -2.41 5.73 14.26
N GLY A 69 -2.31 6.98 13.81
CA GLY A 69 -1.50 7.36 12.66
C GLY A 69 -0.02 7.04 12.86
N MET A 70 0.54 7.35 14.04
CA MET A 70 1.93 7.03 14.38
C MET A 70 2.18 5.51 14.38
N LEU A 71 1.26 4.72 14.92
CA LEU A 71 1.34 3.26 14.89
C LEU A 71 1.33 2.73 13.45
N VAL A 72 0.41 3.23 12.62
CA VAL A 72 0.35 2.89 11.19
C VAL A 72 1.68 3.19 10.53
N VAL A 73 2.25 4.38 10.73
CA VAL A 73 3.56 4.77 10.17
C VAL A 73 4.68 3.85 10.67
N LEU A 74 4.70 3.50 11.96
CA LEU A 74 5.73 2.62 12.51
C LEU A 74 5.67 1.21 11.91
N VAL A 75 4.48 0.60 11.90
CA VAL A 75 4.25 -0.73 11.31
C VAL A 75 4.58 -0.72 9.82
N SER A 76 4.22 0.37 9.14
CA SER A 76 4.55 0.61 7.73
C SER A 76 6.05 0.58 7.48
N VAL A 77 6.84 1.31 8.26
CA VAL A 77 8.31 1.35 8.16
C VAL A 77 8.92 -0.04 8.36
N LEU A 78 8.40 -0.83 9.31
CA LEU A 78 8.84 -2.21 9.52
C LEU A 78 8.51 -3.12 8.33
N CYS A 79 7.40 -2.86 7.65
CA CYS A 79 6.97 -3.63 6.48
C CYS A 79 7.74 -3.29 5.19
N VAL A 80 8.37 -2.11 5.09
CA VAL A 80 9.09 -1.66 3.89
C VAL A 80 10.08 -2.71 3.33
N PRO A 81 11.04 -3.26 4.10
CA PRO A 81 11.96 -4.27 3.57
C PRO A 81 11.23 -5.55 3.13
N ILE A 82 10.19 -5.98 3.87
CA ILE A 82 9.38 -7.16 3.54
C ILE A 82 8.73 -6.96 2.16
N VAL A 83 8.12 -5.79 1.95
CA VAL A 83 7.52 -5.40 0.67
C VAL A 83 8.55 -5.47 -0.46
N GLY A 84 9.76 -4.95 -0.24
CA GLY A 84 10.85 -5.03 -1.21
C GLY A 84 11.21 -6.46 -1.59
N TYR A 85 11.46 -7.33 -0.60
CA TYR A 85 11.77 -8.74 -0.84
C TYR A 85 10.66 -9.47 -1.59
N MET A 86 9.41 -9.27 -1.20
CA MET A 86 8.25 -9.93 -1.80
C MET A 86 7.94 -9.41 -3.20
N THR A 87 8.12 -8.11 -3.44
CA THR A 87 8.03 -7.52 -4.78
C THR A 87 9.08 -8.14 -5.71
N ARG A 88 10.35 -8.23 -5.29
CA ARG A 88 11.39 -8.93 -6.08
C ARG A 88 10.98 -10.36 -6.40
N ARG A 89 10.50 -11.12 -5.39
CA ARG A 89 10.05 -12.50 -5.58
C ARG A 89 8.87 -12.60 -6.56
N GLY A 90 7.94 -11.64 -6.54
CA GLY A 90 6.86 -11.53 -7.52
C GLY A 90 7.40 -11.35 -8.94
N PHE A 91 8.30 -10.39 -9.15
CA PHE A 91 8.95 -10.17 -10.45
C PHE A 91 9.72 -11.41 -10.94
N ALA A 92 10.47 -12.06 -10.04
CA ALA A 92 11.21 -13.29 -10.35
C ALA A 92 10.27 -14.44 -10.77
N ALA A 93 9.13 -14.61 -10.08
CA ALA A 93 8.14 -15.63 -10.42
C ALA A 93 7.52 -15.43 -11.82
N HIS A 94 7.43 -14.19 -12.28
CA HIS A 94 6.99 -13.85 -13.64
C HIS A 94 8.13 -13.80 -14.67
N ARG A 95 9.32 -14.32 -14.32
CA ARG A 95 10.53 -14.37 -15.17
C ARG A 95 10.97 -12.99 -15.67
N LEU A 96 10.78 -11.95 -14.85
CA LEU A 96 11.27 -10.60 -15.14
C LEU A 96 12.68 -10.38 -14.57
N THR A 97 13.38 -9.36 -15.09
CA THR A 97 14.74 -9.03 -14.66
C THR A 97 14.78 -8.65 -13.17
N VAL A 98 15.57 -9.39 -12.40
CA VAL A 98 15.85 -9.15 -10.99
C VAL A 98 17.33 -9.34 -10.71
N PRO A 99 17.91 -8.67 -9.69
CA PRO A 99 19.30 -8.88 -9.30
C PRO A 99 19.49 -10.29 -8.71
N ALA A 100 20.65 -10.89 -8.95
CA ALA A 100 20.98 -12.24 -8.46
C ALA A 100 21.17 -12.26 -6.93
N SER A 101 22.03 -11.38 -6.43
CA SER A 101 22.13 -11.02 -5.01
C SER A 101 21.16 -9.88 -4.70
N PHE A 102 20.53 -9.91 -3.52
CA PHE A 102 19.60 -8.84 -3.13
C PHE A 102 19.80 -8.44 -1.67
N SER A 103 20.45 -7.30 -1.47
CA SER A 103 20.79 -6.80 -0.13
C SER A 103 19.60 -6.16 0.56
N PHE A 104 19.68 -6.05 1.89
CA PHE A 104 18.67 -5.37 2.70
C PHE A 104 18.41 -3.94 2.23
N ARG A 105 19.47 -3.18 1.92
CA ARG A 105 19.35 -1.81 1.37
C ARG A 105 18.59 -1.80 0.04
N GLN A 106 18.82 -2.78 -0.84
CA GLN A 106 18.09 -2.87 -2.10
C GLN A 106 16.60 -3.19 -1.88
N ALA A 107 16.30 -4.06 -0.91
CA ALA A 107 14.92 -4.36 -0.49
C ALA A 107 14.22 -3.12 0.07
N VAL A 108 14.85 -2.38 0.99
CA VAL A 108 14.30 -1.13 1.54
C VAL A 108 13.99 -0.13 0.43
N MET A 109 14.94 0.13 -0.47
CA MET A 109 14.72 1.08 -1.56
C MET A 109 13.60 0.66 -2.52
N LEU A 110 13.47 -0.64 -2.80
CA LEU A 110 12.38 -1.16 -3.60
C LEU A 110 11.04 -1.02 -2.87
N GLY A 111 11.00 -1.35 -1.57
CA GLY A 111 9.83 -1.16 -0.71
C GLY A 111 9.38 0.30 -0.66
N LEU A 112 10.30 1.24 -0.45
CA LEU A 112 10.03 2.68 -0.48
C LEU A 112 9.54 3.15 -1.85
N THR A 113 10.08 2.61 -2.94
CA THR A 113 9.60 2.92 -4.30
C THR A 113 8.16 2.44 -4.46
N THR A 114 7.86 1.22 -4.05
CA THR A 114 6.49 0.67 -4.09
C THR A 114 5.55 1.53 -3.27
N TRP A 115 5.86 1.74 -2.00
CA TRP A 115 5.02 2.49 -1.07
C TRP A 115 4.85 3.95 -1.48
N GLY A 116 5.94 4.65 -1.80
CA GLY A 116 5.90 6.05 -2.17
C GLY A 116 5.01 6.30 -3.38
N TRP A 117 5.13 5.48 -4.43
CA TRP A 117 4.27 5.64 -5.60
C TRP A 117 2.83 5.17 -5.36
N THR A 118 2.60 4.15 -4.53
CA THR A 118 1.24 3.76 -4.11
C THR A 118 0.58 4.90 -3.34
N ILE A 119 1.27 5.54 -2.39
CA ILE A 119 0.75 6.69 -1.63
C ILE A 119 0.40 7.84 -2.58
N VAL A 120 1.27 8.16 -3.55
CA VAL A 120 0.99 9.21 -4.53
C VAL A 120 -0.26 8.90 -5.36
N VAL A 121 -0.39 7.66 -5.86
CA VAL A 121 -1.58 7.24 -6.62
C VAL A 121 -2.83 7.32 -5.73
N SER A 122 -2.77 6.76 -4.52
CA SER A 122 -3.90 6.74 -3.59
C SER A 122 -4.29 8.13 -3.11
N LEU A 123 -3.34 9.07 -2.96
CA LEU A 123 -3.65 10.45 -2.62
C LEU A 123 -4.46 11.13 -3.72
N VAL A 124 -4.02 10.97 -4.98
CA VAL A 124 -4.72 11.53 -6.14
C VAL A 124 -6.12 10.93 -6.28
N THR A 125 -6.27 9.60 -6.12
CA THR A 125 -7.57 8.93 -6.22
C THR A 125 -8.51 9.27 -5.07
N ASN A 126 -7.99 9.45 -3.84
CA ASN A 126 -8.79 9.91 -2.70
C ASN A 126 -9.25 11.36 -2.86
N LEU A 127 -8.39 12.27 -3.34
CA LEU A 127 -8.78 13.65 -3.63
C LEU A 127 -9.89 13.70 -4.69
N LEU A 128 -9.75 12.89 -5.75
CA LEU A 128 -10.78 12.75 -6.78
C LEU A 128 -12.08 12.17 -6.19
N SER A 129 -12.00 11.14 -5.36
CA SER A 129 -13.16 10.55 -4.69
C SER A 129 -13.92 11.57 -3.85
N THR A 130 -13.20 12.36 -3.05
CA THR A 130 -13.79 13.42 -2.23
C THR A 130 -14.43 14.50 -3.09
N ALA A 131 -13.76 14.96 -4.15
CA ALA A 131 -14.32 15.96 -5.06
C ALA A 131 -15.59 15.47 -5.75
N LEU A 132 -15.61 14.22 -6.22
CA LEU A 132 -16.78 13.60 -6.85
C LEU A 132 -17.95 13.46 -5.87
N LYS A 133 -17.69 13.06 -4.62
CA LYS A 133 -18.70 12.98 -3.56
C LYS A 133 -19.28 14.34 -3.23
N PHE A 134 -18.44 15.37 -3.16
CA PHE A 134 -18.87 16.75 -2.91
C PHE A 134 -19.73 17.29 -4.06
N ALA A 135 -19.31 17.08 -5.31
CA ALA A 135 -20.10 17.47 -6.48
C ALA A 135 -21.45 16.75 -6.56
N ALA A 136 -21.49 15.46 -6.25
CA ALA A 136 -22.74 14.68 -6.23
C ALA A 136 -23.69 15.13 -5.10
N ALA A 137 -23.15 15.55 -3.95
CA ALA A 137 -23.95 16.06 -2.83
C ALA A 137 -24.58 17.44 -3.12
N GLN A 138 -24.03 18.22 -4.06
CA GLN A 138 -24.58 19.52 -4.45
C GLN A 138 -25.66 19.44 -5.54
N GLY A 139 -25.74 18.31 -6.29
CA GLY A 139 -26.56 18.21 -7.51
C GLY A 139 -27.84 17.40 -7.39
N THR A 140 -28.06 16.63 -6.32
CA THR A 140 -29.23 15.74 -6.21
C THR A 140 -29.62 15.48 -4.75
N ASP A 141 -30.91 15.64 -4.43
CA ASP A 141 -31.52 15.13 -3.21
C ASP A 141 -31.17 13.64 -3.05
N VAL A 142 -30.40 13.34 -2.00
CA VAL A 142 -29.99 11.99 -1.58
C VAL A 142 -29.41 11.16 -2.73
N ALA A 143 -28.12 11.37 -3.03
CA ALA A 143 -27.36 10.49 -3.93
C ALA A 143 -27.67 9.01 -3.59
N SER A 144 -28.41 8.35 -4.47
CA SER A 144 -28.86 6.98 -4.23
C SER A 144 -27.64 6.10 -3.92
N ALA A 145 -27.79 5.13 -3.01
CA ALA A 145 -26.70 4.22 -2.66
C ALA A 145 -26.05 3.57 -3.90
N GLY A 146 -26.82 3.40 -4.98
CA GLY A 146 -26.33 2.96 -6.29
C GLY A 146 -25.33 3.91 -6.94
N LEU A 147 -25.57 5.22 -6.95
CA LEU A 147 -24.63 6.21 -7.50
C LEU A 147 -23.33 6.23 -6.70
N MET A 148 -23.42 6.18 -5.36
CA MET A 148 -22.24 6.14 -4.48
C MET A 148 -21.41 4.87 -4.70
N LEU A 149 -22.07 3.73 -4.89
CA LEU A 149 -21.40 2.47 -5.23
C LEU A 149 -20.66 2.57 -6.57
N LEU A 150 -21.32 3.11 -7.62
CA LEU A 150 -20.71 3.29 -8.94
C LEU A 150 -19.47 4.20 -8.88
N LEU A 151 -19.57 5.32 -8.15
CA LEU A 151 -18.43 6.22 -7.94
C LEU A 151 -17.28 5.53 -7.19
N GLN A 152 -17.59 4.71 -6.18
CA GLN A 152 -16.57 3.98 -5.43
C GLN A 152 -15.88 2.90 -6.30
N VAL A 153 -16.63 2.19 -7.14
CA VAL A 153 -16.08 1.23 -8.11
C VAL A 153 -15.20 1.94 -9.13
N LEU A 154 -15.62 3.10 -9.64
CA LEU A 154 -14.81 3.91 -10.56
C LEU A 154 -13.48 4.32 -9.94
N VAL A 155 -13.49 4.83 -8.70
CA VAL A 155 -12.27 5.20 -7.96
C VAL A 155 -11.36 3.99 -7.78
N LEU A 156 -11.89 2.82 -7.44
CA LEU A 156 -11.12 1.58 -7.31
C LEU A 156 -10.45 1.19 -8.64
N VAL A 157 -11.16 1.31 -9.75
CA VAL A 157 -10.62 1.03 -11.10
C VAL A 157 -9.49 2.01 -11.44
N ILE A 158 -9.65 3.29 -11.13
CA ILE A 158 -8.61 4.30 -11.37
C ILE A 158 -7.37 4.01 -10.51
N ASP A 159 -7.54 3.63 -9.25
CA ASP A 159 -6.45 3.27 -8.34
C ASP A 159 -5.68 2.03 -8.83
N LEU A 160 -6.41 1.02 -9.31
CA LEU A 160 -5.82 -0.15 -9.97
C LEU A 160 -5.01 0.24 -11.21
N ILE A 161 -5.57 1.08 -12.10
CA ILE A 161 -4.87 1.58 -13.28
C ILE A 161 -3.61 2.35 -12.87
N GLY A 162 -3.72 3.24 -11.89
CA GLY A 162 -2.57 3.97 -11.34
C GLY A 162 -1.49 3.02 -10.85
N THR A 163 -1.87 1.95 -10.14
CA THR A 163 -0.91 0.97 -9.67
C THR A 163 -0.24 0.22 -10.82
N LEU A 164 -1.01 -0.24 -11.82
CA LEU A 164 -0.50 -1.01 -12.97
C LEU A 164 0.39 -0.20 -13.92
N TYR A 165 0.12 1.10 -14.07
CA TYR A 165 0.77 1.95 -15.05
C TYR A 165 1.76 2.95 -14.45
N VAL A 166 1.72 3.18 -13.14
CA VAL A 166 2.68 4.03 -12.43
C VAL A 166 3.57 3.20 -11.51
N VAL A 167 3.00 2.45 -10.57
CA VAL A 167 3.78 1.76 -9.53
C VAL A 167 4.60 0.61 -10.10
N VAL A 168 3.96 -0.29 -10.87
CA VAL A 168 4.65 -1.50 -11.38
C VAL A 168 5.82 -1.15 -12.32
N PRO A 169 5.72 -0.19 -13.27
CA PRO A 169 6.87 0.23 -14.06
C PRO A 169 8.02 0.81 -13.22
N ARG A 170 7.72 1.52 -12.13
CA ARG A 170 8.75 2.06 -11.21
C ARG A 170 9.47 0.96 -10.45
N GLN A 171 8.75 -0.06 -9.99
CA GLN A 171 9.33 -1.26 -9.40
C GLN A 171 10.26 -1.98 -10.39
N ALA A 172 9.79 -2.17 -11.63
CA ALA A 172 10.54 -2.81 -12.71
C ALA A 172 11.85 -2.05 -12.99
N TRP A 173 11.75 -0.73 -13.18
CA TRP A 173 12.91 0.14 -13.40
C TRP A 173 13.93 0.02 -12.27
N ARG A 174 13.48 0.07 -11.01
CA ARG A 174 14.34 -0.04 -9.83
C ARG A 174 15.09 -1.36 -9.79
N LEU A 175 14.38 -2.47 -10.01
CA LEU A 175 14.95 -3.82 -10.01
C LEU A 175 16.03 -3.99 -11.08
N ARG A 176 15.82 -3.42 -12.27
CA ARG A 176 16.80 -3.46 -13.36
C ARG A 176 18.04 -2.65 -13.07
N HIS A 177 17.87 -1.45 -12.53
CA HIS A 177 19.01 -0.63 -12.13
C HIS A 177 19.82 -1.35 -11.03
N GLN A 178 19.15 -2.02 -10.10
CA GLN A 178 19.80 -2.83 -9.08
C GLN A 178 20.48 -4.08 -9.65
N ALA A 179 19.92 -4.69 -10.70
CA ALA A 179 20.51 -5.83 -11.40
C ALA A 179 21.74 -5.45 -12.23
N GLY A 180 21.73 -4.28 -12.87
CA GLY A 180 22.88 -3.74 -13.60
C GLY A 180 24.03 -3.35 -12.66
N ALA A 181 23.71 -2.73 -11.52
CA ALA A 181 24.70 -2.36 -10.51
C ALA A 181 25.33 -3.54 -9.76
N ALA A 182 24.76 -4.75 -9.88
CA ALA A 182 25.32 -5.98 -9.28
C ALA A 182 26.30 -6.72 -10.20
N ARG A 183 26.54 -6.22 -11.42
CA ARG A 183 27.42 -6.81 -12.44
C ARG A 183 28.76 -6.07 -12.61
N GLY A 184 28.98 -4.98 -11.89
CA GLY A 184 30.25 -4.24 -11.85
C GLY A 184 30.81 -4.26 -10.44
#